data_AF-A0A967KXW5-F1
#
_entry.id   AF-A0A967KXW5-F1
#
_cell.length_a   1.000
_cell.length_b   1.000
_cell.length_c   1.000
_cell.angle_alpha   90.00
_cell.angle_beta   90.00
_cell.angle_gamma   90.00
#
_symmetry.space_group_name_H-M   'P 1'
#
loop_
_entity.id
_entity.type
_entity.pdbx_description
1 polymer ?
#
loop_
_entity_poly.entity_id
_entity_poly.type
_entity_poly.pdbx_seq_one_letter_code
_entity_poly.pdbx_strand_id
1 'polypeptide(L)'
;MMSQKDKISLLFVSVAFFCLCSCGQAEALTIAEDGLAKAVIVIAPDSSEPEKHAATELAEFLKQITGAKFEIAYGVVPGKSRIFVGPTGTMPANPEFSTKGLGSDGIIIRTLGKDLVLVGGHPRGTLYAVYTFLEDHVGCRWWSSKVSEIPKKPTLEVGKLNVRYVPPLEYRESFWFDAFDGDWAVRNKCNGHAARLDAKRGGKHSYQGFVHTFFPLIPPQTYFKDHPEWFSEIDGKRKHERAQLCLTNEKMRKELVKNLKARLRRNPAATIASVSQNDWHGYCRCSKCASIDKEEGSPSGSLLHFVNAVAADIEEEFGNVAISTLAYQYTRKPPKKVKPRHNVIVRLCSIECSFSKPLSDERNKKFRDDIVGWSKICNRLYIWDYTTNFRHYVMPHPNLRVLGPNVKFFVDHNVKGLFEQGAYQSYGSEMAELRAWVLAKLLWNPKLDGGKLIDEFIEGYYGSAGPHIKAYLKVTHDAVEASGEHLGCFSPHTAKFLSLETLSKGWGHLKAAEEAVKDNPALHFRVQVAQLPVMYVFMMRWDELREKAQATNADWLMNDTIKETYERFLEVAKRKNITYLREGRTGFGVLEEALKRTKK
;
A
#
# COMPACT_ATOMS: atom_id res chain seq x y z
N MET A 1 -60.78 -86.65 7.37
CA MET A 1 -60.20 -85.38 7.87
C MET A 1 -58.71 -85.40 7.56
N MET A 2 -58.26 -85.03 6.34
CA MET A 2 -57.95 -83.66 5.84
C MET A 2 -56.97 -82.90 6.75
N SER A 3 -55.89 -82.26 6.30
CA SER A 3 -55.16 -82.16 5.02
C SER A 3 -53.86 -81.36 5.30
N GLN A 4 -52.76 -81.69 4.58
CA GLN A 4 -51.49 -80.96 4.38
C GLN A 4 -51.35 -80.84 2.85
N LYS A 5 -50.63 -79.94 2.17
CA LYS A 5 -49.49 -79.01 2.38
C LYS A 5 -49.36 -78.25 1.02
N ASP A 6 -48.79 -77.04 1.00
CA ASP A 6 -48.01 -76.52 -0.15
C ASP A 6 -47.17 -75.29 0.25
N LYS A 7 -45.98 -75.12 -0.35
CA LYS A 7 -45.00 -74.04 -0.09
C LYS A 7 -44.72 -73.26 -1.39
N ILE A 8 -44.68 -71.93 -1.31
CA ILE A 8 -44.32 -70.99 -2.39
C ILE A 8 -43.19 -70.06 -1.90
N SER A 9 -42.19 -69.83 -2.76
CA SER A 9 -41.16 -68.79 -2.60
C SER A 9 -41.46 -67.60 -3.52
N LEU A 10 -41.47 -66.38 -2.98
CA LEU A 10 -41.65 -65.12 -3.73
C LEU A 10 -40.29 -64.48 -4.06
N LEU A 11 -40.10 -64.05 -5.32
CA LEU A 11 -39.05 -63.12 -5.75
C LEU A 11 -39.73 -61.78 -6.13
N PHE A 12 -39.40 -60.69 -5.42
CA PHE A 12 -39.82 -59.33 -5.76
C PHE A 12 -38.69 -58.63 -6.54
N VAL A 13 -38.99 -58.18 -7.76
CA VAL A 13 -38.12 -57.30 -8.56
C VAL A 13 -38.48 -55.85 -8.24
N SER A 14 -37.55 -55.12 -7.62
CA SER A 14 -37.69 -53.68 -7.37
C SER A 14 -37.28 -52.89 -8.62
N VAL A 15 -38.23 -52.17 -9.22
CA VAL A 15 -37.96 -51.18 -10.27
C VAL A 15 -37.60 -49.84 -9.59
N ALA A 16 -36.33 -49.45 -9.64
CA ALA A 16 -35.87 -48.15 -9.17
C ALA A 16 -36.09 -47.09 -10.27
N PHE A 17 -37.01 -46.16 -10.02
CA PHE A 17 -37.22 -44.98 -10.86
C PHE A 17 -36.07 -43.99 -10.59
N PHE A 18 -35.07 -43.94 -11.47
CA PHE A 18 -34.03 -42.91 -11.43
C PHE A 18 -34.63 -41.59 -11.89
N CYS A 19 -35.03 -40.76 -10.93
CA CYS A 19 -35.34 -39.35 -11.17
C CYS A 19 -34.01 -38.63 -11.42
N LEU A 20 -33.61 -38.52 -12.69
CA LEU A 20 -32.53 -37.65 -13.13
C LEU A 20 -32.96 -36.20 -12.87
N CYS A 21 -32.69 -35.70 -11.65
CA CYS A 21 -32.59 -34.28 -11.41
C CYS A 21 -31.45 -33.75 -12.28
N SER A 22 -31.78 -33.20 -13.46
CA SER A 22 -30.87 -32.35 -14.20
C SER A 22 -30.62 -31.11 -13.33
N CYS A 23 -29.59 -31.16 -12.48
CA CYS A 23 -28.94 -29.94 -12.03
C CYS A 23 -28.46 -29.24 -13.29
N GLY A 24 -29.22 -28.25 -13.76
CA GLY A 24 -28.81 -27.38 -14.85
C GLY A 24 -27.45 -26.79 -14.46
N GLN A 25 -26.39 -27.24 -15.12
CA GLN A 25 -25.10 -26.56 -15.06
C GLN A 25 -25.38 -25.13 -15.51
N ALA A 26 -25.14 -24.16 -14.62
CA ALA A 26 -25.19 -22.76 -15.00
C ALA A 26 -24.23 -22.57 -16.18
N GLU A 27 -24.75 -22.16 -17.34
CA GLU A 27 -23.97 -21.95 -18.56
C GLU A 27 -22.79 -21.00 -18.26
N ALA A 28 -21.57 -21.52 -18.38
CA ALA A 28 -20.36 -20.71 -18.25
C ALA A 28 -20.20 -19.85 -19.52
N LEU A 29 -19.74 -18.62 -19.34
CA LEU A 29 -19.40 -17.73 -20.44
C LEU A 29 -18.04 -18.12 -21.01
N THR A 30 -18.01 -18.64 -22.24
CA THR A 30 -16.77 -18.90 -22.97
C THR A 30 -16.20 -17.59 -23.54
N ILE A 31 -15.04 -17.17 -23.04
CA ILE A 31 -14.28 -16.01 -23.54
C ILE A 31 -13.35 -16.42 -24.67
N ALA A 32 -12.68 -17.57 -24.52
CA ALA A 32 -11.86 -18.20 -25.55
C ALA A 32 -11.97 -19.73 -25.46
N GLU A 33 -11.73 -20.39 -26.58
CA GLU A 33 -11.71 -21.85 -26.72
C GLU A 33 -10.56 -22.22 -27.66
N ASP A 34 -9.67 -23.10 -27.21
CA ASP A 34 -8.54 -23.61 -27.99
C ASP A 34 -7.69 -22.52 -28.67
N GLY A 35 -7.50 -21.40 -27.97
CA GLY A 35 -6.71 -20.26 -28.48
C GLY A 35 -7.45 -19.38 -29.51
N LEU A 36 -8.76 -19.55 -29.64
CA LEU A 36 -9.62 -18.71 -30.47
C LEU A 36 -10.54 -17.84 -29.60
N ALA A 37 -10.63 -16.56 -29.92
CA ALA A 37 -11.49 -15.62 -29.21
C ALA A 37 -12.96 -15.92 -29.54
N LYS A 38 -13.78 -16.12 -28.50
CA LYS A 38 -15.23 -16.33 -28.60
C LYS A 38 -16.04 -15.12 -28.16
N ALA A 39 -15.37 -14.15 -27.53
CA ALA A 39 -15.95 -12.89 -27.12
C ALA A 39 -15.29 -11.68 -27.81
N VAL A 40 -16.05 -10.59 -27.93
CA VAL A 40 -15.57 -9.29 -28.42
C VAL A 40 -15.60 -8.28 -27.28
N ILE A 41 -14.56 -7.45 -27.16
CA ILE A 41 -14.51 -6.38 -26.17
C ILE A 41 -15.28 -5.19 -26.74
N VAL A 42 -16.23 -4.66 -25.99
CA VAL A 42 -17.13 -3.59 -26.42
C VAL A 42 -16.95 -2.38 -25.51
N ILE A 43 -16.69 -1.22 -26.13
CA ILE A 43 -16.62 0.07 -25.46
C ILE A 43 -17.53 1.10 -26.14
N ALA A 44 -17.89 2.16 -25.43
CA ALA A 44 -18.66 3.27 -26.02
C ALA A 44 -17.77 4.12 -26.95
N PRO A 45 -18.29 4.69 -28.05
CA PRO A 45 -17.51 5.58 -28.93
C PRO A 45 -16.87 6.78 -28.21
N ASP A 46 -17.55 7.33 -27.21
CA ASP A 46 -17.16 8.47 -26.38
C ASP A 46 -16.43 8.07 -25.09
N SER A 47 -15.99 6.80 -24.97
CA SER A 47 -15.25 6.31 -23.80
C SER A 47 -14.04 7.19 -23.48
N SER A 48 -13.82 7.42 -22.19
CA SER A 48 -12.70 8.17 -21.66
C SER A 48 -11.35 7.48 -21.92
N GLU A 49 -10.24 8.22 -21.82
CA GLU A 49 -8.90 7.62 -21.98
C GLU A 49 -8.64 6.42 -21.04
N PRO A 50 -9.01 6.46 -19.75
CA PRO A 50 -8.91 5.29 -18.87
C PRO A 50 -9.67 4.06 -19.36
N GLU A 51 -10.86 4.24 -19.93
CA GLU A 51 -11.69 3.11 -20.40
C GLU A 51 -11.14 2.50 -21.67
N LYS A 52 -10.67 3.34 -22.60
CA LYS A 52 -9.94 2.89 -23.79
C LYS A 52 -8.68 2.11 -23.39
N HIS A 53 -7.92 2.64 -22.44
CA HIS A 53 -6.74 1.94 -21.92
C HIS A 53 -7.10 0.62 -21.23
N ALA A 54 -8.18 0.57 -20.44
CA ALA A 54 -8.67 -0.65 -19.81
C ALA A 54 -9.03 -1.74 -20.83
N ALA A 55 -9.69 -1.36 -21.93
CA ALA A 55 -10.02 -2.29 -23.01
C ALA A 55 -8.76 -2.83 -23.72
N THR A 56 -7.77 -1.96 -23.95
CA THR A 56 -6.46 -2.38 -24.52
C THR A 56 -5.73 -3.34 -23.59
N GLU A 57 -5.60 -3.01 -22.30
CA GLU A 57 -4.95 -3.89 -21.31
C GLU A 57 -5.67 -5.24 -21.21
N LEU A 58 -7.00 -5.25 -21.20
CA LEU A 58 -7.78 -6.48 -21.21
C LEU A 58 -7.47 -7.34 -22.45
N ALA A 59 -7.48 -6.74 -23.64
CA ALA A 59 -7.17 -7.45 -24.89
C ALA A 59 -5.75 -8.04 -24.87
N GLU A 60 -4.76 -7.28 -24.40
CA GLU A 60 -3.36 -7.70 -24.32
C GLU A 60 -3.16 -8.84 -23.31
N PHE A 61 -3.77 -8.76 -22.13
CA PHE A 61 -3.67 -9.83 -21.15
C PHE A 61 -4.43 -11.08 -21.60
N LEU A 62 -5.65 -10.95 -22.15
CA LEU A 62 -6.37 -12.09 -22.69
C LEU A 62 -5.60 -12.77 -23.84
N LYS A 63 -4.88 -12.01 -24.68
CA LYS A 63 -3.97 -12.58 -25.67
C LYS A 63 -2.81 -13.35 -25.04
N GLN A 64 -2.17 -12.79 -24.00
CA GLN A 64 -1.11 -13.49 -23.29
C GLN A 64 -1.61 -14.76 -22.59
N ILE A 65 -2.86 -14.74 -22.10
CA ILE A 65 -3.47 -15.86 -21.37
C ILE A 65 -3.89 -16.97 -22.32
N THR A 66 -4.60 -16.62 -23.39
CA THR A 66 -5.29 -17.58 -24.26
C THR A 66 -4.54 -17.86 -25.56
N GLY A 67 -3.66 -16.97 -25.99
CA GLY A 67 -3.07 -16.96 -27.34
C GLY A 67 -3.95 -16.29 -28.40
N ALA A 68 -5.24 -16.04 -28.10
CA ALA A 68 -6.19 -15.47 -29.04
C ALA A 68 -6.04 -13.96 -29.21
N LYS A 69 -6.32 -13.43 -30.40
CA LYS A 69 -6.47 -11.99 -30.62
C LYS A 69 -7.91 -11.57 -30.35
N PHE A 70 -8.10 -10.65 -29.40
CA PHE A 70 -9.41 -10.09 -29.09
C PHE A 70 -9.65 -8.79 -29.85
N GLU A 71 -10.81 -8.70 -30.48
CA GLU A 71 -11.29 -7.49 -31.15
C GLU A 71 -11.84 -6.49 -30.12
N ILE A 72 -11.53 -5.21 -30.29
CA ILE A 72 -12.16 -4.10 -29.56
C ILE A 72 -13.10 -3.40 -30.55
N ALA A 73 -14.40 -3.49 -30.29
CA ALA A 73 -15.45 -2.91 -31.11
C ALA A 73 -16.12 -1.72 -30.39
N TYR A 74 -16.63 -0.80 -31.20
CA TYR A 74 -17.39 0.36 -30.74
C TYR A 74 -18.87 0.15 -31.10
N GLY A 75 -19.75 0.04 -30.11
CA GLY A 75 -21.19 -0.10 -30.35
C GLY A 75 -21.72 -1.55 -30.35
N VAL A 76 -22.69 -1.85 -31.22
CA VAL A 76 -23.44 -3.12 -31.21
C VAL A 76 -22.71 -4.18 -32.03
N VAL A 77 -22.39 -5.31 -31.40
CA VAL A 77 -21.84 -6.50 -32.06
C VAL A 77 -22.83 -7.66 -31.91
N PRO A 78 -23.65 -7.98 -32.93
CA PRO A 78 -24.63 -9.06 -32.85
C PRO A 78 -23.96 -10.44 -32.96
N GLY A 79 -24.54 -11.45 -32.30
CA GLY A 79 -24.22 -12.87 -32.51
C GLY A 79 -22.93 -13.40 -31.85
N LYS A 80 -22.18 -12.58 -31.12
CA LYS A 80 -21.01 -13.00 -30.32
C LYS A 80 -21.22 -12.66 -28.84
N SER A 81 -20.56 -13.40 -27.95
CA SER A 81 -20.43 -13.00 -26.54
C SER A 81 -19.70 -11.66 -26.43
N ARG A 82 -20.10 -10.79 -25.50
CA ARG A 82 -19.50 -9.45 -25.37
C ARG A 82 -18.86 -9.27 -24.00
N ILE A 83 -17.75 -8.54 -23.97
CA ILE A 83 -17.13 -8.05 -22.74
C ILE A 83 -17.22 -6.53 -22.75
N PHE A 84 -18.18 -5.98 -22.02
CA PHE A 84 -18.35 -4.54 -21.88
C PHE A 84 -17.29 -3.97 -20.94
N VAL A 85 -16.53 -2.99 -21.42
CA VAL A 85 -15.52 -2.27 -20.63
C VAL A 85 -15.93 -0.80 -20.54
N GLY A 86 -16.38 -0.40 -19.35
CA GLY A 86 -16.98 0.91 -19.10
C GLY A 86 -18.48 0.97 -19.42
N PRO A 87 -19.20 1.97 -18.91
CA PRO A 87 -20.63 2.12 -19.18
C PRO A 87 -20.87 2.38 -20.67
N THR A 88 -21.72 1.56 -21.32
CA THR A 88 -22.12 1.76 -22.72
C THR A 88 -23.61 1.58 -22.94
N GLY A 89 -24.20 2.38 -23.84
CA GLY A 89 -25.61 2.29 -24.21
C GLY A 89 -25.99 0.97 -24.91
N THR A 90 -25.01 0.16 -25.29
CA THR A 90 -25.21 -1.16 -25.92
C THR A 90 -25.18 -2.33 -24.94
N MET A 91 -25.03 -2.06 -23.64
CA MET A 91 -25.14 -3.08 -22.59
C MET A 91 -26.56 -3.67 -22.55
N PRO A 92 -26.72 -4.98 -22.25
CA PRO A 92 -28.01 -5.56 -21.94
C PRO A 92 -28.70 -4.77 -20.83
N ALA A 93 -29.96 -4.37 -21.07
CA ALA A 93 -30.76 -3.73 -20.05
C ALA A 93 -30.94 -4.69 -18.86
N ASN A 94 -30.41 -4.31 -17.70
CA ASN A 94 -30.66 -4.97 -16.43
C ASN A 94 -31.21 -3.91 -15.46
N PRO A 95 -32.47 -4.04 -15.00
CA PRO A 95 -33.10 -3.07 -14.09
C PRO A 95 -32.31 -2.82 -12.79
N GLU A 96 -31.49 -3.77 -12.35
CA GLU A 96 -30.69 -3.69 -11.12
C GLU A 96 -29.26 -3.19 -11.37
N PHE A 97 -28.88 -2.87 -12.62
CA PHE A 97 -27.55 -2.38 -12.94
C PHE A 97 -27.47 -0.87 -12.77
N SER A 98 -26.68 -0.40 -11.81
CA SER A 98 -26.44 1.02 -11.57
C SER A 98 -25.01 1.30 -11.14
N THR A 99 -24.37 2.28 -11.79
CA THR A 99 -23.06 2.82 -11.40
C THR A 99 -23.16 3.87 -10.28
N LYS A 100 -24.38 4.23 -9.84
CA LYS A 100 -24.60 5.18 -8.76
C LYS A 100 -23.90 4.71 -7.48
N GLY A 101 -23.18 5.62 -6.81
CA GLY A 101 -22.52 5.33 -5.53
C GLY A 101 -21.20 4.55 -5.62
N LEU A 102 -20.61 4.40 -6.82
CA LEU A 102 -19.28 3.80 -6.98
C LEU A 102 -18.13 4.77 -6.66
N GLY A 103 -18.39 6.07 -6.55
CA GLY A 103 -17.34 7.08 -6.38
C GLY A 103 -16.37 7.04 -7.58
N SER A 104 -15.07 7.23 -7.33
CA SER A 104 -14.07 7.24 -8.41
C SER A 104 -13.43 5.88 -8.72
N ASP A 105 -13.49 4.96 -7.76
CA ASP A 105 -12.69 3.73 -7.78
C ASP A 105 -13.56 2.47 -7.61
N GLY A 106 -14.85 2.61 -7.31
CA GLY A 106 -15.75 1.46 -7.17
C GLY A 106 -15.99 0.74 -8.49
N ILE A 107 -16.24 -0.57 -8.40
CA ILE A 107 -16.30 -1.50 -9.53
C ILE A 107 -17.58 -2.34 -9.51
N ILE A 108 -17.95 -2.81 -10.70
CA ILE A 108 -18.93 -3.87 -10.93
C ILE A 108 -18.32 -4.87 -11.92
N ILE A 109 -18.38 -6.15 -11.57
CA ILE A 109 -18.03 -7.28 -12.44
C ILE A 109 -19.23 -8.22 -12.45
N ARG A 110 -19.88 -8.39 -13.60
CA ARG A 110 -21.12 -9.16 -13.67
C ARG A 110 -21.22 -9.95 -14.97
N THR A 111 -21.70 -11.19 -14.89
CA THR A 111 -22.16 -11.91 -16.09
C THR A 111 -23.66 -11.71 -16.29
N LEU A 112 -24.06 -11.40 -17.51
CA LEU A 112 -25.43 -11.15 -17.94
C LEU A 112 -25.73 -12.03 -19.16
N GLY A 113 -26.26 -13.23 -18.94
CA GLY A 113 -26.39 -14.22 -20.01
C GLY A 113 -25.03 -14.56 -20.62
N LYS A 114 -24.86 -14.25 -21.91
CA LYS A 114 -23.60 -14.48 -22.66
C LYS A 114 -22.64 -13.29 -22.64
N ASP A 115 -22.88 -12.30 -21.78
CA ASP A 115 -22.06 -11.10 -21.69
C ASP A 115 -21.36 -10.98 -20.34
N LEU A 116 -20.17 -10.38 -20.35
CA LEU A 116 -19.43 -9.95 -19.17
C LEU A 116 -19.42 -8.41 -19.12
N VAL A 117 -19.67 -7.86 -17.94
CA VAL A 117 -19.68 -6.42 -17.70
C VAL A 117 -18.58 -6.07 -16.70
N LEU A 118 -17.63 -5.24 -17.13
CA LEU A 118 -16.50 -4.72 -16.36
C LEU A 118 -16.59 -3.19 -16.35
N VAL A 119 -17.22 -2.62 -15.32
CA VAL A 119 -17.44 -1.17 -15.25
C VAL A 119 -17.06 -0.63 -13.88
N GLY A 120 -16.83 0.67 -13.79
CA GLY A 120 -16.70 1.31 -12.50
C GLY A 120 -16.95 2.81 -12.53
N GLY A 121 -16.71 3.45 -11.40
CA GLY A 121 -16.77 4.90 -11.27
C GLY A 121 -15.62 5.61 -11.97
N HIS A 122 -15.78 6.89 -12.31
CA HIS A 122 -14.75 7.66 -12.99
C HIS A 122 -13.79 8.37 -12.02
N PRO A 123 -12.47 8.41 -12.30
CA PRO A 123 -11.85 7.99 -13.56
C PRO A 123 -11.25 6.57 -13.57
N ARG A 124 -11.15 5.85 -12.45
CA ARG A 124 -10.32 4.62 -12.35
C ARG A 124 -11.10 3.32 -12.23
N GLY A 125 -12.37 3.36 -11.82
CA GLY A 125 -13.16 2.17 -11.51
C GLY A 125 -13.19 1.14 -12.66
N THR A 126 -13.33 1.56 -13.92
CA THR A 126 -13.31 0.62 -15.05
C THR A 126 -11.96 -0.11 -15.20
N LEU A 127 -10.83 0.60 -15.05
CA LEU A 127 -9.50 -0.03 -15.01
C LEU A 127 -9.42 -1.05 -13.88
N TYR A 128 -9.88 -0.68 -12.69
CA TYR A 128 -9.86 -1.57 -11.53
C TYR A 128 -10.81 -2.76 -11.67
N ALA A 129 -11.93 -2.63 -12.39
CA ALA A 129 -12.81 -3.76 -12.71
C ALA A 129 -12.10 -4.77 -13.62
N VAL A 130 -11.40 -4.29 -14.66
CA VAL A 130 -10.58 -5.11 -15.55
C VAL A 130 -9.47 -5.82 -14.77
N TYR A 131 -8.69 -5.10 -13.97
CA TYR A 131 -7.60 -5.71 -13.21
C TYR A 131 -8.09 -6.66 -12.13
N THR A 132 -9.23 -6.38 -11.49
CA THR A 132 -9.84 -7.31 -10.52
C THR A 132 -10.34 -8.56 -11.21
N PHE A 133 -10.93 -8.47 -12.42
CA PHE A 133 -11.30 -9.65 -13.19
C PHE A 133 -10.09 -10.51 -13.56
N LEU A 134 -9.04 -9.89 -14.10
CA LEU A 134 -7.80 -10.56 -14.47
C LEU A 134 -7.13 -11.22 -13.25
N GLU A 135 -7.15 -10.56 -12.10
CA GLU A 135 -6.54 -11.05 -10.86
C GLU A 135 -7.37 -12.17 -10.21
N ASP A 136 -8.64 -11.92 -9.91
CA ASP A 136 -9.43 -12.77 -9.02
C ASP A 136 -10.14 -13.90 -9.77
N HIS A 137 -10.39 -13.74 -11.07
CA HIS A 137 -11.12 -14.72 -11.88
C HIS A 137 -10.26 -15.41 -12.94
N VAL A 138 -9.18 -14.76 -13.41
CA VAL A 138 -8.28 -15.37 -14.40
C VAL A 138 -6.99 -15.89 -13.77
N GLY A 139 -6.45 -15.20 -12.76
CA GLY A 139 -5.25 -15.61 -12.00
C GLY A 139 -3.98 -14.80 -12.31
N CYS A 140 -4.09 -13.62 -12.92
CA CYS A 140 -2.93 -12.75 -13.14
C CYS A 140 -2.39 -12.20 -11.82
N ARG A 141 -1.07 -12.07 -11.72
CA ARG A 141 -0.39 -11.41 -10.60
C ARG A 141 0.69 -10.46 -11.10
N TRP A 142 0.76 -9.28 -10.50
CA TRP A 142 1.81 -8.29 -10.78
C TRP A 142 2.62 -8.06 -9.50
N TRP A 143 3.55 -8.96 -9.22
CA TRP A 143 4.34 -9.00 -7.99
C TRP A 143 5.22 -7.76 -7.83
N SER A 144 5.85 -7.30 -8.90
CA SER A 144 6.70 -6.09 -8.92
C SER A 144 6.61 -5.42 -10.28
N SER A 145 7.20 -4.23 -10.45
CA SER A 145 7.26 -3.52 -11.74
C SER A 145 7.89 -4.33 -12.88
N LYS A 146 8.65 -5.39 -12.52
CA LYS A 146 9.39 -6.24 -13.46
C LYS A 146 8.95 -7.71 -13.43
N VAL A 147 8.09 -8.10 -12.51
CA VAL A 147 7.73 -9.51 -12.31
C VAL A 147 6.22 -9.63 -12.27
N SER A 148 5.70 -10.40 -13.20
CA SER A 148 4.30 -10.79 -13.25
C SER A 148 4.19 -12.29 -13.49
N GLU A 149 3.04 -12.84 -13.13
CA GLU A 149 2.63 -14.20 -13.42
C GLU A 149 1.33 -14.14 -14.19
N ILE A 150 1.37 -14.59 -15.45
CA ILE A 150 0.23 -14.58 -16.36
C ILE A 150 -0.07 -16.04 -16.74
N PRO A 151 -1.23 -16.59 -16.33
CA PRO A 151 -1.54 -17.99 -16.57
C PRO A 151 -1.73 -18.26 -18.06
N LYS A 152 -1.47 -19.51 -18.49
CA LYS A 152 -1.74 -19.98 -19.87
C LYS A 152 -2.98 -20.85 -19.87
N LYS A 153 -4.06 -20.34 -20.47
CA LYS A 153 -5.39 -20.96 -20.53
C LYS A 153 -5.98 -20.75 -21.94
N PRO A 154 -5.64 -21.60 -22.93
CA PRO A 154 -6.16 -21.47 -24.30
C PRO A 154 -7.69 -21.48 -24.37
N THR A 155 -8.32 -22.24 -23.48
CA THR A 155 -9.75 -22.20 -23.19
C THR A 155 -9.96 -21.45 -21.89
N LEU A 156 -10.76 -20.39 -21.94
CA LEU A 156 -11.10 -19.54 -20.79
C LEU A 156 -12.62 -19.41 -20.68
N GLU A 157 -13.16 -20.02 -19.62
CA GLU A 157 -14.56 -19.95 -19.26
C GLU A 157 -14.74 -19.19 -17.95
N VAL A 158 -15.82 -18.42 -17.86
CA VAL A 158 -16.15 -17.60 -16.70
C VAL A 158 -17.53 -18.00 -16.20
N GLY A 159 -17.61 -18.44 -14.94
CA GLY A 159 -18.87 -18.77 -14.29
C GLY A 159 -19.73 -17.53 -14.01
N LYS A 160 -20.81 -17.72 -13.24
CA LYS A 160 -21.69 -16.61 -12.84
C LYS A 160 -20.96 -15.62 -11.92
N LEU A 161 -20.86 -14.36 -12.33
CA LEU A 161 -20.26 -13.28 -11.54
C LEU A 161 -21.31 -12.23 -11.16
N ASN A 162 -21.24 -11.75 -9.91
CA ASN A 162 -22.01 -10.60 -9.44
C ASN A 162 -21.25 -9.87 -8.33
N VAL A 163 -20.17 -9.18 -8.72
CA VAL A 163 -19.33 -8.39 -7.83
C VAL A 163 -19.73 -6.93 -7.93
N ARG A 164 -19.92 -6.30 -6.77
CA ARG A 164 -19.95 -4.84 -6.62
C ARG A 164 -19.07 -4.49 -5.44
N TYR A 165 -18.08 -3.63 -5.66
CA TYR A 165 -17.13 -3.27 -4.60
C TYR A 165 -16.79 -1.79 -4.64
N VAL A 166 -16.76 -1.15 -3.47
CA VAL A 166 -16.30 0.23 -3.30
C VAL A 166 -15.20 0.20 -2.25
N PRO A 167 -13.96 0.60 -2.57
CA PRO A 167 -12.86 0.57 -1.60
C PRO A 167 -13.15 1.53 -0.44
N PRO A 168 -12.92 1.13 0.82
CA PRO A 168 -13.17 1.98 1.98
C PRO A 168 -12.18 3.15 2.09
N LEU A 169 -11.01 3.03 1.44
CA LEU A 169 -9.96 4.04 1.41
C LEU A 169 -10.02 4.82 0.10
N GLU A 170 -10.22 6.13 0.18
CA GLU A 170 -10.19 7.03 -0.98
C GLU A 170 -8.75 7.30 -1.44
N TYR A 171 -7.77 7.27 -0.52
CA TYR A 171 -6.34 7.48 -0.80
C TYR A 171 -5.52 6.26 -0.38
N ARG A 172 -4.79 5.67 -1.33
CA ARG A 172 -4.02 4.43 -1.15
C ARG A 172 -2.63 4.60 -1.72
N GLU A 173 -1.65 4.73 -0.84
CA GLU A 173 -0.25 4.89 -1.21
C GLU A 173 0.66 3.89 -0.50
N SER A 174 1.01 2.83 -1.22
CA SER A 174 2.16 2.01 -0.88
C SER A 174 3.43 2.75 -1.33
N PHE A 175 4.07 3.47 -0.42
CA PHE A 175 5.18 4.38 -0.76
C PHE A 175 6.54 3.66 -0.73
N TRP A 176 6.67 2.68 -1.61
CA TRP A 176 7.90 1.91 -1.85
C TRP A 176 8.41 2.23 -3.26
N PHE A 177 9.74 2.24 -3.46
CA PHE A 177 10.34 2.71 -4.73
C PHE A 177 9.75 2.02 -5.98
N ASP A 178 9.58 0.70 -5.92
CA ASP A 178 9.03 -0.09 -7.03
C ASP A 178 7.55 0.23 -7.31
N ALA A 179 6.80 0.63 -6.27
CA ALA A 179 5.39 0.99 -6.35
C ALA A 179 5.12 2.33 -7.04
N PHE A 180 6.17 3.11 -7.34
CA PHE A 180 6.03 4.33 -8.12
C PHE A 180 5.88 4.08 -9.61
N ASP A 181 6.14 2.85 -10.06
CA ASP A 181 5.85 2.45 -11.43
C ASP A 181 4.34 2.55 -11.73
N GLY A 182 4.01 3.23 -12.84
CA GLY A 182 2.63 3.56 -13.17
C GLY A 182 1.78 2.35 -13.50
N ASP A 183 2.35 1.38 -14.24
CA ASP A 183 1.64 0.16 -14.61
C ASP A 183 1.44 -0.73 -13.39
N TRP A 184 2.50 -0.93 -12.60
CA TRP A 184 2.38 -1.69 -11.36
C TRP A 184 1.36 -1.07 -10.40
N ALA A 185 1.39 0.26 -10.23
CA ALA A 185 0.49 0.97 -9.33
C ALA A 185 -0.98 0.83 -9.74
N VAL A 186 -1.31 1.05 -11.01
CA VAL A 186 -2.71 0.98 -11.48
C VAL A 186 -3.23 -0.46 -11.44
N ARG A 187 -2.41 -1.44 -11.82
CA ARG A 187 -2.74 -2.88 -11.76
C ARG A 187 -3.00 -3.36 -10.33
N ASN A 188 -2.27 -2.80 -9.36
CA ASN A 188 -2.46 -3.07 -7.93
C ASN A 188 -3.35 -2.04 -7.21
N LYS A 189 -4.13 -1.26 -7.95
CA LYS A 189 -5.15 -0.32 -7.43
C LYS A 189 -4.63 0.79 -6.48
N CYS A 190 -3.35 1.17 -6.58
CA CYS A 190 -2.78 2.34 -5.92
C CYS A 190 -3.21 3.63 -6.65
N ASN A 191 -3.40 4.72 -5.89
CA ASN A 191 -3.82 6.03 -6.44
C ASN A 191 -3.16 7.24 -5.72
N GLY A 192 -2.12 6.98 -4.93
CA GLY A 192 -1.39 7.95 -4.12
C GLY A 192 -0.57 8.97 -4.90
N HIS A 193 0.02 9.92 -4.18
CA HIS A 193 0.65 11.10 -4.75
C HIS A 193 1.89 10.81 -5.60
N ALA A 194 2.76 9.89 -5.19
CA ALA A 194 4.03 9.64 -5.86
C ALA A 194 3.96 8.63 -7.01
N ALA A 195 2.90 7.83 -7.10
CA ALA A 195 2.70 6.92 -8.23
C ALA A 195 2.72 7.69 -9.56
N ARG A 196 3.40 7.15 -10.57
CA ARG A 196 3.48 7.74 -11.92
C ARG A 196 2.22 7.41 -12.75
N LEU A 197 1.08 7.88 -12.27
CA LEU A 197 -0.23 7.72 -12.92
C LEU A 197 -0.57 8.95 -13.74
N ASP A 198 -0.63 8.76 -15.06
CA ASP A 198 -1.07 9.74 -16.05
C ASP A 198 -2.60 9.64 -16.29
N ALA A 199 -3.13 10.50 -17.17
CA ALA A 199 -4.57 10.56 -17.46
C ALA A 199 -5.11 9.21 -17.95
N LYS A 200 -4.41 8.51 -18.85
CA LYS A 200 -4.80 7.18 -19.34
C LYS A 200 -4.85 6.10 -18.25
N ARG A 201 -4.10 6.24 -17.14
CA ARG A 201 -4.19 5.33 -15.98
C ARG A 201 -5.17 5.85 -14.91
N GLY A 202 -6.03 6.79 -15.27
CA GLY A 202 -7.05 7.38 -14.40
C GLY A 202 -6.51 8.36 -13.35
N GLY A 203 -5.28 8.86 -13.52
CA GLY A 203 -4.68 9.86 -12.65
C GLY A 203 -4.53 9.43 -11.19
N LYS A 204 -4.35 10.42 -10.30
CA LYS A 204 -4.02 10.20 -8.88
C LYS A 204 -4.50 11.35 -8.00
N HIS A 205 -4.44 11.15 -6.69
CA HIS A 205 -4.50 12.27 -5.75
C HIS A 205 -3.23 13.12 -5.89
N SER A 206 -3.39 14.41 -6.15
CA SER A 206 -2.26 15.33 -6.29
C SER A 206 -2.24 16.34 -5.15
N TYR A 207 -1.09 16.45 -4.52
CA TYR A 207 -0.85 17.33 -3.38
C TYR A 207 -0.22 18.65 -3.87
N GLN A 208 -0.84 19.77 -3.51
CA GLN A 208 -0.20 21.08 -3.56
C GLN A 208 0.64 21.29 -2.29
N GLY A 209 1.95 21.07 -2.42
CA GLY A 209 2.86 20.91 -1.29
C GLY A 209 2.58 19.62 -0.51
N PHE A 210 3.52 19.13 0.29
CA PHE A 210 3.35 17.87 1.02
C PHE A 210 3.98 18.00 2.41
N VAL A 211 3.13 18.14 3.42
CA VAL A 211 3.45 18.45 4.84
C VAL A 211 4.38 19.66 5.06
N HIS A 212 4.55 20.09 6.31
CA HIS A 212 5.48 21.16 6.72
C HIS A 212 5.39 22.44 5.89
N THR A 213 4.17 22.87 5.56
CA THR A 213 3.93 23.95 4.59
C THR A 213 3.74 25.33 5.20
N PHE A 214 3.70 25.47 6.53
CA PHE A 214 3.58 26.78 7.18
C PHE A 214 4.65 27.77 6.70
N PHE A 215 5.94 27.46 6.82
CA PHE A 215 6.98 28.37 6.35
C PHE A 215 7.14 28.44 4.83
N PRO A 216 6.90 27.36 4.06
CA PRO A 216 6.74 27.52 2.62
C PRO A 216 5.66 28.53 2.24
N LEU A 217 4.51 28.57 2.93
CA LEU A 217 3.41 29.49 2.63
C LEU A 217 3.62 30.89 3.23
N ILE A 218 4.30 30.99 4.36
CA ILE A 218 4.67 32.24 5.05
C ILE A 218 6.17 32.19 5.39
N PRO A 219 7.07 32.50 4.44
CA PRO A 219 8.51 32.42 4.67
C PRO A 219 8.97 33.44 5.72
N PRO A 220 9.66 33.03 6.81
CA PRO A 220 10.18 33.95 7.81
C PRO A 220 11.10 35.03 7.23
N GLN A 221 11.91 34.68 6.22
CA GLN A 221 12.82 35.60 5.55
C GLN A 221 12.11 36.76 4.85
N THR A 222 10.84 36.56 4.47
CA THR A 222 10.01 37.58 3.83
C THR A 222 9.20 38.37 4.86
N TYR A 223 8.61 37.69 5.85
CA TYR A 223 7.57 38.30 6.68
C TYR A 223 7.99 38.61 8.12
N PHE A 224 9.03 37.97 8.68
CA PHE A 224 9.29 38.06 10.12
C PHE A 224 9.75 39.45 10.59
N LYS A 225 10.54 40.16 9.78
CA LYS A 225 11.05 41.50 10.13
C LYS A 225 9.92 42.50 10.34
N ASP A 226 8.95 42.51 9.43
CA ASP A 226 7.86 43.49 9.42
C ASP A 226 6.63 42.99 10.19
N HIS A 227 6.50 41.66 10.34
CA HIS A 227 5.38 41.00 10.98
C HIS A 227 5.80 39.90 11.98
N PRO A 228 6.60 40.21 13.02
CA PRO A 228 7.01 39.21 14.00
C PRO A 228 5.83 38.57 14.74
N GLU A 229 4.69 39.27 14.84
CA GLU A 229 3.45 38.79 15.47
C GLU A 229 2.71 37.70 14.66
N TRP A 230 3.15 37.43 13.43
CA TRP A 230 2.66 36.31 12.60
C TRP A 230 3.28 34.98 13.02
N PHE A 231 4.35 35.02 13.81
CA PHE A 231 5.13 33.87 14.23
C PHE A 231 4.93 33.56 15.71
N SER A 232 5.41 32.39 16.12
CA SER A 232 5.17 31.88 17.48
C SER A 232 5.74 32.79 18.55
N GLU A 233 4.95 33.05 19.58
CA GLU A 233 5.42 33.60 20.83
C GLU A 233 5.81 32.47 21.77
N ILE A 234 7.08 32.45 22.21
CA ILE A 234 7.61 31.45 23.12
C ILE A 234 8.40 32.22 24.18
N ASP A 235 8.02 32.04 25.44
CA ASP A 235 8.61 32.73 26.60
C ASP A 235 8.64 34.26 26.42
N GLY A 236 7.51 34.82 25.95
CA GLY A 236 7.33 36.25 25.70
C GLY A 236 8.06 36.81 24.47
N LYS A 237 8.73 35.97 23.67
CA LYS A 237 9.49 36.40 22.49
C LYS A 237 8.92 35.81 21.20
N ARG A 238 8.80 36.63 20.17
CA ARG A 238 8.45 36.18 18.80
C ARG A 238 9.65 35.53 18.14
N LYS A 239 9.48 34.31 17.62
CA LYS A 239 10.56 33.52 17.02
C LYS A 239 10.05 32.72 15.82
N HIS A 240 10.94 32.47 14.86
CA HIS A 240 10.69 31.57 13.72
C HIS A 240 11.64 30.35 13.70
N GLU A 241 12.74 30.36 14.47
CA GLU A 241 13.67 29.24 14.56
C GLU A 241 13.07 28.10 15.38
N ARG A 242 13.04 26.88 14.81
CA ARG A 242 12.41 25.70 15.43
C ARG A 242 10.99 25.98 15.94
N ALA A 243 10.27 26.84 15.24
CA ALA A 243 8.97 27.39 15.65
C ALA A 243 7.89 27.22 14.58
N GLN A 244 6.69 27.70 14.89
CA GLN A 244 5.50 27.65 14.05
C GLN A 244 4.96 29.06 13.75
N LEU A 245 3.79 29.14 13.11
CA LEU A 245 3.02 30.37 12.94
C LEU A 245 2.10 30.66 14.14
N CYS A 246 1.70 31.91 14.32
CA CYS A 246 0.67 32.33 15.27
C CYS A 246 -0.72 32.11 14.65
N LEU A 247 -1.36 30.99 14.99
CA LEU A 247 -2.60 30.52 14.33
C LEU A 247 -3.85 31.33 14.68
N THR A 248 -3.76 32.30 15.60
CA THR A 248 -4.82 33.26 15.91
C THR A 248 -4.61 34.64 15.28
N ASN A 249 -3.66 34.77 14.34
CA ASN A 249 -3.40 36.04 13.65
C ASN A 249 -4.16 36.10 12.32
N GLU A 250 -5.21 36.93 12.26
CA GLU A 250 -6.06 37.08 11.08
C GLU A 250 -5.36 37.68 9.86
N LYS A 251 -4.41 38.62 10.04
CA LYS A 251 -3.66 39.20 8.93
C LYS A 251 -2.76 38.16 8.28
N MET A 252 -2.06 37.36 9.09
CA MET A 252 -1.26 36.23 8.65
C MET A 252 -2.11 35.19 7.91
N ARG A 253 -3.27 34.83 8.44
CA ARG A 253 -4.19 33.86 7.80
C ARG A 253 -4.59 34.31 6.40
N LYS A 254 -4.97 35.58 6.23
CA LYS A 254 -5.33 36.16 4.93
C LYS A 254 -4.17 36.11 3.93
N GLU A 255 -2.95 36.43 4.38
CA GLU A 255 -1.77 36.32 3.52
C GLU A 255 -1.45 34.86 3.16
N LEU A 256 -1.62 33.93 4.09
CA LEU A 256 -1.43 32.49 3.84
C LEU A 256 -2.44 31.98 2.80
N VAL A 257 -3.72 32.37 2.92
CA VAL A 257 -4.77 32.03 1.95
C VAL A 257 -4.42 32.59 0.57
N LYS A 258 -4.01 33.86 0.48
CA LYS A 258 -3.56 34.47 -0.78
C LYS A 258 -2.41 33.68 -1.42
N ASN A 259 -1.39 33.32 -0.63
CA ASN A 259 -0.25 32.54 -1.11
C ASN A 259 -0.65 31.12 -1.54
N LEU A 260 -1.57 30.50 -0.82
CA LEU A 260 -2.10 29.18 -1.14
C LEU A 260 -2.92 29.20 -2.45
N LYS A 261 -3.86 30.14 -2.59
CA LYS A 261 -4.64 30.32 -3.83
C LYS A 261 -3.73 30.53 -5.04
N ALA A 262 -2.68 31.36 -4.90
CA ALA A 262 -1.71 31.56 -5.96
C ALA A 262 -0.98 30.28 -6.36
N ARG A 263 -0.69 29.37 -5.42
CA ARG A 263 -0.11 28.05 -5.71
C ARG A 263 -1.10 27.12 -6.38
N LEU A 264 -2.34 27.08 -5.92
CA LEU A 264 -3.39 26.25 -6.50
C LEU A 264 -3.72 26.63 -7.95
N ARG A 265 -3.77 27.93 -8.27
CA ARG A 265 -3.94 28.39 -9.67
C ARG A 265 -2.82 27.89 -10.60
N ARG A 266 -1.61 27.65 -10.07
CA ARG A 266 -0.48 27.10 -10.83
C ARG A 266 -0.44 25.57 -10.83
N ASN A 267 -1.36 24.91 -10.13
CA ASN A 267 -1.45 23.45 -10.03
C ASN A 267 -2.93 23.02 -10.08
N PRO A 268 -3.59 23.14 -11.24
CA PRO A 268 -5.01 22.80 -11.38
C PRO A 268 -5.30 21.30 -11.19
N ALA A 269 -4.27 20.44 -11.21
CA ALA A 269 -4.41 19.01 -10.94
C ALA A 269 -4.50 18.68 -9.44
N ALA A 270 -4.23 19.64 -8.55
CA ALA A 270 -4.30 19.42 -7.11
C ALA A 270 -5.71 19.01 -6.67
N THR A 271 -5.79 17.91 -5.91
CA THR A 271 -7.00 17.47 -5.22
C THR A 271 -6.90 17.70 -3.71
N ILE A 272 -5.67 17.91 -3.22
CA ILE A 272 -5.37 18.13 -1.82
C ILE A 272 -4.32 19.25 -1.73
N ALA A 273 -4.44 20.14 -0.76
CA ALA A 273 -3.42 21.12 -0.44
C ALA A 273 -2.97 20.99 1.01
N SER A 274 -1.66 20.98 1.25
CA SER A 274 -1.12 20.88 2.61
C SER A 274 -1.07 22.26 3.27
N VAL A 275 -1.70 22.40 4.45
CA VAL A 275 -1.59 23.53 5.37
C VAL A 275 -1.28 22.95 6.75
N SER A 276 0.02 22.77 7.03
CA SER A 276 0.47 21.97 8.16
C SER A 276 1.69 22.55 8.86
N GLN A 277 1.77 22.25 10.16
CA GLN A 277 2.88 22.59 11.03
C GLN A 277 4.24 22.19 10.45
N ASN A 278 5.26 22.99 10.71
CA ASN A 278 6.65 22.63 10.49
C ASN A 278 7.06 21.45 11.39
N ASP A 279 8.15 20.77 11.07
CA ASP A 279 8.68 19.64 11.84
C ASP A 279 9.40 20.09 13.13
N TRP A 280 8.70 20.81 13.99
CA TRP A 280 9.24 21.41 15.23
C TRP A 280 8.17 21.53 16.33
N HIS A 281 8.62 21.56 17.60
CA HIS A 281 7.74 21.68 18.77
C HIS A 281 7.39 23.12 19.19
N GLY A 282 8.02 24.14 18.60
CA GLY A 282 7.85 25.54 19.02
C GLY A 282 6.56 26.18 18.54
N TYR A 283 5.40 25.68 18.96
CA TYR A 283 4.10 26.30 18.66
C TYR A 283 3.87 27.59 19.44
N CYS A 284 2.99 28.44 18.92
CA CYS A 284 2.70 29.75 19.51
C CYS A 284 1.98 29.61 20.86
N ARG A 285 2.50 30.27 21.90
CA ARG A 285 1.93 30.30 23.26
C ARG A 285 1.43 31.69 23.67
N CYS A 286 1.14 32.55 22.68
CA CYS A 286 0.52 33.84 22.98
C CYS A 286 -0.83 33.65 23.69
N SER A 287 -1.30 34.67 24.41
CA SER A 287 -2.52 34.58 25.23
C SER A 287 -3.74 34.04 24.48
N LYS A 288 -3.90 34.39 23.19
CA LYS A 288 -5.01 33.91 22.35
C LYS A 288 -4.90 32.42 22.02
N CYS A 289 -3.75 31.96 21.50
CA CYS A 289 -3.53 30.53 21.22
C CYS A 289 -3.66 29.70 22.50
N ALA A 290 -3.03 30.15 23.59
CA ALA A 290 -3.06 29.46 24.88
C ALA A 290 -4.48 29.34 25.44
N SER A 291 -5.32 30.37 25.27
CA SER A 291 -6.73 30.32 25.68
C SER A 291 -7.51 29.26 24.92
N ILE A 292 -7.37 29.21 23.58
CA ILE A 292 -8.04 28.20 22.73
C ILE A 292 -7.57 26.81 23.12
N ASP A 293 -6.26 26.60 23.22
CA ASP A 293 -5.69 25.28 23.51
C ASP A 293 -6.07 24.77 24.90
N LYS A 294 -6.21 25.67 25.88
CA LYS A 294 -6.72 25.34 27.22
C LYS A 294 -8.18 24.90 27.18
N GLU A 295 -9.02 25.61 26.44
CA GLU A 295 -10.44 25.29 26.28
C GLU A 295 -10.63 23.95 25.55
N GLU A 296 -9.86 23.74 24.48
CA GLU A 296 -9.88 22.53 23.65
C GLU A 296 -9.14 21.35 24.32
N GLY A 297 -8.27 21.61 25.30
CA GLY A 297 -7.48 20.62 26.02
C GLY A 297 -6.32 20.01 25.21
N SER A 298 -5.92 20.66 24.12
CA SER A 298 -4.82 20.26 23.22
C SER A 298 -4.43 21.41 22.26
N PRO A 299 -3.14 21.54 21.88
CA PRO A 299 -2.69 22.44 20.81
C PRO A 299 -3.30 22.19 19.42
N SER A 300 -3.92 21.02 19.22
CA SER A 300 -4.73 20.76 18.02
C SER A 300 -5.96 21.66 17.92
N GLY A 301 -6.39 22.27 19.03
CA GLY A 301 -7.46 23.27 19.07
C GLY A 301 -7.15 24.46 18.18
N SER A 302 -6.09 25.21 18.49
CA SER A 302 -5.66 26.36 17.67
C SER A 302 -5.39 25.97 16.21
N LEU A 303 -4.81 24.78 15.99
CA LEU A 303 -4.57 24.26 14.65
C LEU A 303 -5.88 24.08 13.86
N LEU A 304 -6.87 23.43 14.45
CA LEU A 304 -8.08 23.06 13.72
C LEU A 304 -8.99 24.27 13.46
N HIS A 305 -9.07 25.21 14.41
CA HIS A 305 -9.73 26.50 14.17
C HIS A 305 -9.12 27.23 12.97
N PHE A 306 -7.79 27.30 12.90
CA PHE A 306 -7.09 27.94 11.79
C PHE A 306 -7.31 27.22 10.46
N VAL A 307 -7.11 25.90 10.43
CA VAL A 307 -7.23 25.10 9.20
C VAL A 307 -8.67 25.10 8.69
N ASN A 308 -9.67 25.04 9.57
CA ASN A 308 -11.07 25.18 9.17
C ASN A 308 -11.35 26.53 8.50
N ALA A 309 -10.80 27.62 9.04
CA ALA A 309 -10.96 28.94 8.44
C ALA A 309 -10.25 29.05 7.07
N VAL A 310 -9.05 28.48 6.92
CA VAL A 310 -8.37 28.41 5.61
C VAL A 310 -9.15 27.58 4.61
N ALA A 311 -9.69 26.44 5.03
CA ALA A 311 -10.49 25.56 4.17
C ALA A 311 -11.79 26.23 3.72
N ALA A 312 -12.41 27.07 4.57
CA ALA A 312 -13.56 27.87 4.19
C ALA A 312 -13.22 28.90 3.09
N ASP A 313 -12.11 29.63 3.27
CA ASP A 313 -11.72 30.73 2.38
C ASP A 313 -11.29 30.27 0.97
N ILE A 314 -10.86 29.02 0.81
CA ILE A 314 -10.50 28.47 -0.50
C ILE A 314 -11.66 27.79 -1.22
N GLU A 315 -12.71 27.39 -0.50
CA GLU A 315 -13.77 26.50 -0.99
C GLU A 315 -14.54 27.09 -2.18
N GLU A 316 -14.77 28.40 -2.17
CA GLU A 316 -15.48 29.10 -3.25
C GLU A 316 -14.76 28.98 -4.61
N GLU A 317 -13.43 29.01 -4.62
CA GLU A 317 -12.63 28.96 -5.85
C GLU A 317 -12.09 27.55 -6.16
N PHE A 318 -11.86 26.74 -5.12
CA PHE A 318 -11.21 25.42 -5.20
C PHE A 318 -12.04 24.35 -4.49
N GLY A 319 -13.35 24.28 -4.77
CA GLY A 319 -14.28 23.36 -4.09
C GLY A 319 -13.95 21.86 -4.25
N ASN A 320 -13.11 21.50 -5.22
CA ASN A 320 -12.59 20.14 -5.41
C ASN A 320 -11.33 19.83 -4.60
N VAL A 321 -10.76 20.80 -3.87
CA VAL A 321 -9.51 20.67 -3.11
C VAL A 321 -9.78 20.53 -1.62
N ALA A 322 -9.27 19.44 -1.02
CA ALA A 322 -9.26 19.28 0.43
C ALA A 322 -8.03 19.94 1.06
N ILE A 323 -8.18 20.56 2.24
CA ILE A 323 -7.04 21.01 3.04
C ILE A 323 -6.56 19.86 3.93
N SER A 324 -5.30 19.45 3.77
CA SER A 324 -4.65 18.48 4.64
C SER A 324 -3.82 19.20 5.71
N THR A 325 -3.96 18.76 6.96
CA THR A 325 -3.10 19.18 8.07
C THR A 325 -2.56 17.99 8.85
N LEU A 326 -1.60 18.22 9.74
CA LEU A 326 -0.96 17.19 10.56
C LEU A 326 -1.52 17.22 12.00
N ALA A 327 -1.88 16.05 12.52
CA ALA A 327 -1.97 15.79 13.96
C ALA A 327 -0.70 15.03 14.37
N TYR A 328 0.38 15.78 14.58
CA TYR A 328 1.74 15.26 14.69
C TYR A 328 2.47 15.89 15.87
N GLN A 329 3.24 15.09 16.60
CA GLN A 329 3.92 15.51 17.84
C GLN A 329 2.96 16.25 18.80
N TYR A 330 3.09 17.58 18.92
CA TYR A 330 2.36 18.41 19.88
C TYR A 330 0.86 18.58 19.55
N THR A 331 0.40 18.26 18.33
CA THR A 331 -1.01 18.33 17.91
C THR A 331 -1.67 16.96 17.81
N ARG A 332 -1.01 15.88 18.26
CA ARG A 332 -1.54 14.51 18.15
C ARG A 332 -2.88 14.31 18.83
N LYS A 333 -3.02 14.82 20.05
CA LYS A 333 -4.24 14.63 20.84
C LYS A 333 -5.39 15.42 20.20
N PRO A 334 -6.55 14.81 19.92
CA PRO A 334 -7.69 15.52 19.34
C PRO A 334 -8.23 16.61 20.29
N PRO A 335 -8.77 17.71 19.75
CA PRO A 335 -9.41 18.75 20.54
C PRO A 335 -10.77 18.27 21.08
N LYS A 336 -11.29 18.94 22.10
CA LYS A 336 -12.55 18.57 22.77
C LYS A 336 -13.80 19.05 22.03
N LYS A 337 -13.77 20.25 21.44
CA LYS A 337 -14.96 20.95 20.94
C LYS A 337 -14.93 21.11 19.43
N VAL A 338 -13.87 21.71 18.89
CA VAL A 338 -13.77 21.96 17.43
C VAL A 338 -13.68 20.65 16.64
N LYS A 339 -14.39 20.59 15.51
CA LYS A 339 -14.37 19.44 14.59
C LYS A 339 -13.85 19.87 13.21
N PRO A 340 -13.19 18.99 12.45
CA PRO A 340 -12.75 19.31 11.10
C PRO A 340 -13.93 19.59 10.16
N ARG A 341 -13.79 20.56 9.26
CA ARG A 341 -14.74 20.76 8.14
C ARG A 341 -14.74 19.55 7.20
N HIS A 342 -15.79 19.42 6.39
CA HIS A 342 -15.95 18.31 5.44
C HIS A 342 -14.82 18.24 4.39
N ASN A 343 -14.20 19.38 4.06
CA ASN A 343 -13.06 19.49 3.16
C ASN A 343 -11.70 19.55 3.89
N VAL A 344 -11.64 19.15 5.16
CA VAL A 344 -10.39 19.06 5.94
C VAL A 344 -10.00 17.60 6.18
N ILE A 345 -8.77 17.27 5.79
CA ILE A 345 -8.09 15.99 6.06
C ILE A 345 -7.16 16.20 7.26
N VAL A 346 -7.33 15.39 8.31
CA VAL A 346 -6.40 15.33 9.44
C VAL A 346 -5.51 14.11 9.25
N ARG A 347 -4.19 14.30 9.21
CA ARG A 347 -3.22 13.22 9.03
C ARG A 347 -2.43 12.96 10.31
N LEU A 348 -2.56 11.77 10.89
CA LEU A 348 -1.74 11.31 12.04
C LEU A 348 -0.53 10.53 11.54
N CYS A 349 0.59 10.61 12.25
CA CYS A 349 1.81 9.86 11.92
C CYS A 349 2.15 8.87 13.04
N SER A 350 2.46 7.62 12.68
CA SER A 350 2.75 6.53 13.64
C SER A 350 4.23 6.46 14.07
N ILE A 351 5.03 7.53 13.89
CA ILE A 351 6.50 7.49 13.98
C ILE A 351 7.05 6.99 15.33
N GLU A 352 6.30 7.19 16.41
CA GLU A 352 6.65 6.79 17.78
C GLU A 352 6.21 5.35 18.12
N CYS A 353 5.52 4.66 17.20
CA CYS A 353 4.94 3.35 17.44
C CYS A 353 5.98 2.24 17.31
N SER A 354 5.70 1.13 17.98
CA SER A 354 6.40 -0.12 17.77
C SER A 354 5.66 -0.99 16.76
N PHE A 355 6.38 -1.52 15.79
CA PHE A 355 5.86 -2.41 14.76
C PHE A 355 6.18 -3.89 15.03
N SER A 356 6.64 -4.23 16.24
CA SER A 356 6.81 -5.63 16.68
C SER A 356 5.49 -6.30 17.10
N LYS A 357 4.44 -5.50 17.33
CA LYS A 357 3.06 -5.93 17.57
C LYS A 357 2.09 -4.97 16.85
N PRO A 358 0.84 -5.39 16.56
CA PRO A 358 -0.15 -4.52 15.94
C PRO A 358 -0.39 -3.21 16.72
N LEU A 359 -0.88 -2.18 16.03
CA LEU A 359 -1.17 -0.87 16.65
C LEU A 359 -2.28 -0.91 17.71
N SER A 360 -3.07 -1.97 17.73
CA SER A 360 -4.05 -2.23 18.80
C SER A 360 -3.42 -2.67 20.13
N ASP A 361 -2.16 -3.13 20.12
CA ASP A 361 -1.44 -3.60 21.31
C ASP A 361 -1.16 -2.47 22.32
N GLU A 362 -1.03 -2.81 23.61
CA GLU A 362 -0.75 -1.85 24.69
C GLU A 362 0.55 -1.07 24.48
N ARG A 363 1.54 -1.64 23.79
CA ARG A 363 2.77 -0.93 23.38
C ARG A 363 2.48 0.37 22.63
N ASN A 364 1.37 0.41 21.88
CA ASN A 364 0.96 1.50 21.03
C ASN A 364 -0.22 2.29 21.60
N LYS A 365 -0.57 2.09 22.89
CA LYS A 365 -1.76 2.68 23.54
C LYS A 365 -1.95 4.17 23.25
N LYS A 366 -0.92 5.00 23.39
CA LYS A 366 -1.03 6.45 23.17
C LYS A 366 -1.50 6.78 21.75
N PHE A 367 -0.93 6.14 20.74
CA PHE A 367 -1.30 6.36 19.35
C PHE A 367 -2.67 5.76 19.02
N ARG A 368 -2.97 4.57 19.56
CA ARG A 368 -4.28 3.95 19.45
C ARG A 368 -5.38 4.87 20.00
N ASP A 369 -5.17 5.43 21.19
CA ASP A 369 -6.12 6.36 21.82
C ASP A 369 -6.29 7.64 20.99
N ASP A 370 -5.22 8.16 20.38
CA ASP A 370 -5.29 9.32 19.47
C ASP A 370 -6.16 9.00 18.24
N ILE A 371 -5.95 7.84 17.59
CA ILE A 371 -6.76 7.41 16.43
C ILE A 371 -8.22 7.24 16.83
N VAL A 372 -8.50 6.56 17.95
CA VAL A 372 -9.86 6.36 18.48
C VAL A 372 -10.53 7.69 18.81
N GLY A 373 -9.77 8.68 19.28
CA GLY A 373 -10.29 10.01 19.57
C GLY A 373 -10.61 10.79 18.30
N TRP A 374 -9.68 10.81 17.33
CA TRP A 374 -9.89 11.50 16.06
C TRP A 374 -11.00 10.87 15.21
N SER A 375 -11.14 9.55 15.21
CA SER A 375 -12.16 8.85 14.42
C SER A 375 -13.59 9.26 14.78
N LYS A 376 -13.81 9.72 16.03
CA LYS A 376 -15.12 10.20 16.52
C LYS A 376 -15.50 11.58 15.99
N ILE A 377 -14.53 12.38 15.55
CA ILE A 377 -14.77 13.77 15.16
C ILE A 377 -14.36 14.09 13.71
N CYS A 378 -13.53 13.28 13.08
CA CYS A 378 -13.00 13.50 11.74
C CYS A 378 -13.58 12.52 10.72
N ASN A 379 -14.20 13.04 9.66
CA ASN A 379 -14.76 12.23 8.58
C ASN A 379 -13.74 11.86 7.49
N ARG A 380 -12.60 12.56 7.43
CA ARG A 380 -11.50 12.33 6.47
C ARG A 380 -10.18 12.17 7.22
N LEU A 381 -10.13 11.17 8.10
CA LEU A 381 -8.94 10.84 8.86
C LEU A 381 -7.95 10.10 7.95
N TYR A 382 -6.74 10.59 7.84
CA TYR A 382 -5.66 9.97 7.07
C TYR A 382 -4.53 9.55 8.01
N ILE A 383 -3.77 8.52 7.63
CA ILE A 383 -2.60 8.08 8.38
C ILE A 383 -1.37 8.12 7.49
N TRP A 384 -0.27 8.55 8.08
CA TRP A 384 1.09 8.31 7.64
C TRP A 384 1.65 7.19 8.52
N ASP A 385 1.68 5.98 7.98
CA ASP A 385 2.26 4.81 8.65
C ASP A 385 3.68 4.54 8.14
N TYR A 386 4.53 3.92 8.96
CA TYR A 386 5.94 3.68 8.63
C TYR A 386 6.22 2.19 8.56
N THR A 387 6.65 1.71 7.39
CA THR A 387 6.77 0.26 7.12
C THR A 387 8.20 -0.18 6.82
N THR A 388 9.19 0.70 7.04
CA THR A 388 10.63 0.44 6.82
C THR A 388 11.50 0.93 7.98
N ASN A 389 12.80 0.62 7.90
CA ASN A 389 13.83 1.24 8.72
C ASN A 389 14.63 2.28 7.93
N PHE A 390 14.36 3.57 8.16
CA PHE A 390 15.04 4.68 7.47
C PHE A 390 16.52 4.79 7.83
N ARG A 391 16.93 4.28 8.99
CA ARG A 391 18.35 4.25 9.37
C ARG A 391 19.13 3.23 8.54
N HIS A 392 18.49 2.13 8.16
CA HIS A 392 19.09 1.00 7.45
C HIS A 392 18.06 0.31 6.54
N TYR A 393 17.87 0.79 5.30
CA TYR A 393 16.86 0.26 4.36
C TYR A 393 17.05 -1.23 4.04
N VAL A 394 18.30 -1.70 4.02
CA VAL A 394 18.62 -3.09 3.68
C VAL A 394 18.62 -4.03 4.89
N MET A 395 18.55 -3.53 6.12
CA MET A 395 18.65 -4.36 7.32
C MET A 395 17.35 -5.17 7.55
N PRO A 396 17.41 -6.39 8.15
CA PRO A 396 16.20 -7.12 8.52
C PRO A 396 15.27 -6.25 9.38
N HIS A 397 14.01 -6.11 8.95
CA HIS A 397 13.02 -5.29 9.61
C HIS A 397 11.69 -6.06 9.81
N PRO A 398 11.59 -6.92 10.84
CA PRO A 398 10.50 -7.89 10.97
C PRO A 398 9.14 -7.27 11.39
N ASN A 399 8.48 -6.59 10.45
CA ASN A 399 7.17 -5.94 10.63
C ASN A 399 6.09 -6.45 9.67
N LEU A 400 6.29 -7.58 8.99
CA LEU A 400 5.32 -8.12 8.02
C LEU A 400 4.03 -8.57 8.70
N ARG A 401 4.14 -9.15 9.90
CA ARG A 401 2.99 -9.66 10.68
C ARG A 401 1.99 -8.57 11.09
N VAL A 402 2.42 -7.30 11.14
CA VAL A 402 1.55 -6.20 11.59
C VAL A 402 0.83 -5.48 10.46
N LEU A 403 1.24 -5.66 9.19
CA LEU A 403 0.68 -4.92 8.05
C LEU A 403 -0.84 -5.10 7.92
N GLY A 404 -1.32 -6.35 7.86
CA GLY A 404 -2.74 -6.68 7.80
C GLY A 404 -3.53 -6.14 9.00
N PRO A 405 -3.16 -6.50 10.24
CA PRO A 405 -3.81 -5.99 11.45
C PRO A 405 -3.85 -4.45 11.54
N ASN A 406 -2.78 -3.75 11.13
CA ASN A 406 -2.71 -2.29 11.18
C ASN A 406 -3.66 -1.64 10.17
N VAL A 407 -3.65 -2.08 8.91
CA VAL A 407 -4.58 -1.57 7.88
C VAL A 407 -6.03 -1.79 8.31
N LYS A 408 -6.34 -2.98 8.84
CA LYS A 408 -7.68 -3.26 9.38
C LYS A 408 -8.04 -2.33 10.53
N PHE A 409 -7.13 -2.16 11.50
CA PHE A 409 -7.33 -1.27 12.64
C PHE A 409 -7.64 0.17 12.19
N PHE A 410 -6.91 0.69 11.20
CA PHE A 410 -7.18 2.03 10.68
C PHE A 410 -8.58 2.15 10.09
N VAL A 411 -8.98 1.20 9.24
CA VAL A 411 -10.28 1.24 8.55
C VAL A 411 -11.44 1.06 9.52
N ASP A 412 -11.29 0.20 10.53
CA ASP A 412 -12.25 0.03 11.63
C ASP A 412 -12.45 1.35 12.43
N HIS A 413 -11.47 2.26 12.40
CA HIS A 413 -11.49 3.56 13.07
C HIS A 413 -11.66 4.72 12.08
N ASN A 414 -12.49 4.53 11.05
CA ASN A 414 -12.93 5.58 10.11
C ASN A 414 -11.80 6.28 9.33
N VAL A 415 -10.61 5.66 9.23
CA VAL A 415 -9.56 6.17 8.34
C VAL A 415 -10.00 6.02 6.88
N LYS A 416 -9.76 7.08 6.10
CA LYS A 416 -10.11 7.18 4.67
C LYS A 416 -8.89 7.23 3.75
N GLY A 417 -7.70 7.47 4.29
CA GLY A 417 -6.48 7.53 3.49
C GLY A 417 -5.28 6.97 4.22
N LEU A 418 -4.51 6.11 3.55
CA LEU A 418 -3.29 5.53 4.08
C LEU A 418 -2.09 5.85 3.17
N PHE A 419 -1.06 6.39 3.81
CA PHE A 419 0.28 6.56 3.26
C PHE A 419 1.22 5.63 4.02
N GLU A 420 1.59 4.53 3.40
CA GLU A 420 2.43 3.48 3.97
C GLU A 420 3.89 3.73 3.57
N GLN A 421 4.60 4.51 4.37
CA GLN A 421 5.95 4.97 4.04
C GLN A 421 6.98 3.83 4.13
N GLY A 422 7.43 3.40 2.96
CA GLY A 422 8.50 2.43 2.78
C GLY A 422 9.83 3.07 2.41
N ALA A 423 10.77 2.23 1.95
CA ALA A 423 12.02 2.71 1.37
C ALA A 423 11.75 3.24 -0.05
N TYR A 424 11.76 4.57 -0.18
CA TYR A 424 11.26 5.29 -1.35
C TYR A 424 12.34 5.87 -2.25
N GLN A 425 13.62 5.61 -1.96
CA GLN A 425 14.76 6.21 -2.68
C GLN A 425 15.57 5.22 -3.52
N SER A 426 15.37 3.90 -3.32
CA SER A 426 16.21 2.86 -3.93
C SER A 426 15.47 1.53 -4.06
N TYR A 427 15.91 0.71 -5.02
CA TYR A 427 15.65 -0.73 -5.01
C TYR A 427 16.45 -1.44 -3.89
N GLY A 428 16.10 -2.71 -3.65
CA GLY A 428 16.90 -3.65 -2.85
C GLY A 428 16.86 -3.42 -1.33
N SER A 429 15.92 -2.60 -0.86
CA SER A 429 15.56 -2.58 0.56
C SER A 429 14.98 -3.93 0.98
N GLU A 430 15.08 -4.27 2.25
CA GLU A 430 14.66 -5.59 2.73
C GLU A 430 13.19 -5.86 2.37
N MET A 431 12.94 -6.98 1.67
CA MET A 431 11.61 -7.45 1.24
C MET A 431 10.69 -6.35 0.67
N ALA A 432 11.26 -5.41 -0.10
CA ALA A 432 10.58 -4.22 -0.58
C ALA A 432 9.37 -4.53 -1.48
N GLU A 433 9.54 -5.41 -2.47
CA GLU A 433 8.48 -5.80 -3.41
C GLU A 433 7.35 -6.54 -2.68
N LEU A 434 7.69 -7.38 -1.71
CA LEU A 434 6.72 -8.09 -0.88
C LEU A 434 5.86 -7.11 -0.09
N ARG A 435 6.48 -6.15 0.62
CA ARG A 435 5.72 -5.13 1.36
C ARG A 435 4.86 -4.28 0.44
N ALA A 436 5.43 -3.83 -0.68
CA ALA A 436 4.71 -3.01 -1.64
C ALA A 436 3.43 -3.71 -2.13
N TRP A 437 3.56 -4.97 -2.54
CA TRP A 437 2.45 -5.76 -3.06
C TRP A 437 1.40 -6.06 -1.99
N VAL A 438 1.82 -6.57 -0.83
CA VAL A 438 0.91 -6.90 0.29
C VAL A 438 0.14 -5.66 0.74
N LEU A 439 0.81 -4.52 0.89
CA LEU A 439 0.16 -3.26 1.24
C LEU A 439 -0.83 -2.84 0.16
N ALA A 440 -0.46 -2.87 -1.13
CA ALA A 440 -1.40 -2.50 -2.19
C ALA A 440 -2.69 -3.34 -2.16
N LYS A 441 -2.58 -4.66 -1.90
CA LYS A 441 -3.75 -5.54 -1.74
C LYS A 441 -4.60 -5.18 -0.52
N LEU A 442 -3.97 -4.99 0.64
CA LEU A 442 -4.65 -4.62 1.88
C LEU A 442 -5.31 -3.24 1.79
N LEU A 443 -4.67 -2.28 1.14
CA LEU A 443 -5.20 -0.94 0.92
C LEU A 443 -6.42 -0.97 -0.02
N TRP A 444 -6.43 -1.86 -1.02
CA TRP A 444 -7.60 -2.08 -1.86
C TRP A 444 -8.73 -2.76 -1.09
N ASN A 445 -8.44 -3.87 -0.40
CA ASN A 445 -9.39 -4.65 0.38
C ASN A 445 -8.84 -4.99 1.78
N PRO A 446 -9.18 -4.19 2.80
CA PRO A 446 -8.70 -4.36 4.17
C PRO A 446 -9.23 -5.62 4.89
N LYS A 447 -10.14 -6.38 4.25
CA LYS A 447 -10.66 -7.65 4.79
C LYS A 447 -9.78 -8.85 4.42
N LEU A 448 -8.79 -8.67 3.53
CA LEU A 448 -7.87 -9.74 3.15
C LEU A 448 -6.98 -10.13 4.34
N ASP A 449 -6.62 -11.41 4.37
CA ASP A 449 -5.68 -11.93 5.36
C ASP A 449 -4.24 -11.60 4.94
N GLY A 450 -3.57 -10.75 5.71
CA GLY A 450 -2.19 -10.33 5.42
C GLY A 450 -1.19 -11.49 5.41
N GLY A 451 -1.39 -12.51 6.25
CA GLY A 451 -0.53 -13.70 6.27
C GLY A 451 -0.66 -14.51 4.98
N LYS A 452 -1.89 -14.73 4.51
CA LYS A 452 -2.14 -15.41 3.24
C LYS A 452 -1.56 -14.65 2.04
N LEU A 453 -1.64 -13.32 2.05
CA LEU A 453 -1.03 -12.49 1.01
C LEU A 453 0.50 -12.59 1.02
N ILE A 454 1.12 -12.60 2.19
CA ILE A 454 2.56 -12.82 2.34
C ILE A 454 2.94 -14.20 1.78
N ASP A 455 2.18 -15.23 2.13
CA ASP A 455 2.40 -16.60 1.65
C ASP A 455 2.29 -16.69 0.13
N GLU A 456 1.22 -16.12 -0.44
CA GLU A 456 0.97 -16.07 -1.88
C GLU A 456 2.09 -15.34 -2.62
N PHE A 457 2.52 -14.18 -2.12
CA PHE A 457 3.65 -13.45 -2.72
C PHE A 457 4.92 -14.30 -2.68
N ILE A 458 5.23 -14.92 -1.55
CA ILE A 458 6.48 -15.68 -1.42
C ILE A 458 6.48 -16.87 -2.38
N GLU A 459 5.36 -17.58 -2.50
CA GLU A 459 5.22 -18.71 -3.42
C GLU A 459 5.37 -18.29 -4.88
N GLY A 460 4.64 -17.25 -5.31
CA GLY A 460 4.71 -16.78 -6.71
C GLY A 460 6.01 -16.06 -7.07
N TYR A 461 6.62 -15.32 -6.14
CA TYR A 461 7.81 -14.52 -6.41
C TYR A 461 9.12 -15.31 -6.26
N TYR A 462 9.19 -16.26 -5.32
CA TYR A 462 10.40 -17.05 -5.06
C TYR A 462 10.31 -18.50 -5.56
N GLY A 463 9.15 -19.00 -5.97
CA GLY A 463 8.99 -20.36 -6.50
C GLY A 463 9.42 -21.42 -5.49
N SER A 464 10.27 -22.37 -5.91
CA SER A 464 10.76 -23.45 -5.04
C SER A 464 11.57 -22.97 -3.83
N ALA A 465 12.09 -21.74 -3.83
CA ALA A 465 12.73 -21.14 -2.66
C ALA A 465 11.73 -20.68 -1.57
N GLY A 466 10.44 -20.62 -1.89
CA GLY A 466 9.38 -20.07 -1.04
C GLY A 466 9.36 -20.61 0.39
N PRO A 467 9.35 -21.94 0.62
CA PRO A 467 9.35 -22.50 1.98
C PRO A 467 10.53 -22.03 2.84
N HIS A 468 11.71 -21.88 2.24
CA HIS A 468 12.90 -21.42 2.93
C HIS A 468 12.88 -19.91 3.22
N ILE A 469 12.33 -19.10 2.30
CA ILE A 469 12.10 -17.66 2.56
C ILE A 469 11.11 -17.48 3.71
N LYS A 470 10.02 -18.25 3.76
CA LYS A 470 9.07 -18.23 4.89
C LYS A 470 9.75 -18.58 6.21
N ALA A 471 10.59 -19.61 6.23
CA ALA A 471 11.35 -20.01 7.42
C ALA A 471 12.32 -18.92 7.89
N TYR A 472 13.04 -18.26 6.97
CA TYR A 472 13.89 -17.10 7.29
C TYR A 472 13.08 -15.96 7.92
N LEU A 473 11.95 -15.59 7.33
CA LEU A 473 11.09 -14.52 7.85
C LEU A 473 10.51 -14.89 9.22
N LYS A 474 10.16 -16.16 9.44
CA LYS A 474 9.71 -16.65 10.75
C LYS A 474 10.78 -16.45 11.82
N VAL A 475 12.04 -16.81 11.53
CA VAL A 475 13.17 -16.66 12.47
C VAL A 475 13.34 -15.20 12.92
N THR A 476 13.31 -14.24 11.98
CA THR A 476 13.50 -12.82 12.32
C THR A 476 12.32 -12.23 13.07
N HIS A 477 11.08 -12.61 12.74
CA HIS A 477 9.89 -12.17 13.46
C HIS A 477 9.79 -12.78 14.86
N ASP A 478 10.09 -14.06 15.02
CA ASP A 478 10.08 -14.68 16.34
C ASP A 478 11.15 -14.06 17.24
N ALA A 479 12.32 -13.71 16.69
CA ALA A 479 13.38 -13.05 17.43
C ALA A 479 13.00 -11.65 17.95
N VAL A 480 12.30 -10.83 17.14
CA VAL A 480 11.86 -9.49 17.60
C VAL A 480 10.74 -9.57 18.64
N GLU A 481 9.86 -10.57 18.52
CA GLU A 481 8.81 -10.79 19.50
C GLU A 481 9.39 -11.29 20.83
N ALA A 482 10.33 -12.25 20.77
CA ALA A 482 10.99 -12.80 21.95
C ALA A 482 11.91 -11.79 22.65
N SER A 483 12.57 -10.89 21.91
CA SER A 483 13.42 -9.86 22.52
C SER A 483 12.64 -8.82 23.31
N GLY A 484 11.34 -8.70 23.04
CA GLY A 484 10.47 -7.68 23.62
C GLY A 484 10.79 -6.26 23.16
N GLU A 485 11.75 -6.05 22.27
CA GLU A 485 12.24 -4.74 21.87
C GLU A 485 11.19 -3.88 21.15
N HIS A 486 11.39 -2.58 21.26
CA HIS A 486 10.66 -1.60 20.46
C HIS A 486 11.22 -1.61 19.03
N LEU A 487 10.50 -2.25 18.10
CA LEU A 487 10.82 -2.19 16.67
C LEU A 487 10.26 -0.90 16.08
N GLY A 488 11.07 0.16 16.08
CA GLY A 488 10.74 1.43 15.42
C GLY A 488 11.35 1.55 14.02
N CYS A 489 11.01 2.63 13.30
CA CYS A 489 11.51 2.92 11.95
C CYS A 489 12.96 3.45 11.90
N PHE A 490 13.68 3.43 13.02
CA PHE A 490 15.10 3.82 13.13
C PHE A 490 15.94 2.84 13.97
N SER A 491 15.53 1.57 14.02
CA SER A 491 16.22 0.54 14.80
C SER A 491 17.70 0.42 14.41
N PRO A 492 18.65 0.32 15.36
CA PRO A 492 20.07 0.20 15.05
C PRO A 492 20.46 -1.21 14.58
N HIS A 493 21.57 -1.33 13.86
CA HIS A 493 22.14 -2.65 13.48
C HIS A 493 22.60 -3.51 14.68
N THR A 494 22.64 -2.94 15.88
CA THR A 494 22.94 -3.61 17.16
C THR A 494 21.70 -4.06 17.93
N ALA A 495 20.50 -3.98 17.35
CA ALA A 495 19.27 -4.45 17.99
C ALA A 495 19.38 -5.92 18.43
N LYS A 496 18.81 -6.28 19.60
CA LYS A 496 18.97 -7.62 20.19
C LYS A 496 18.41 -8.73 19.31
N PHE A 497 17.34 -8.46 18.55
CA PHE A 497 16.79 -9.44 17.60
C PHE A 497 17.75 -9.80 16.45
N LEU A 498 18.84 -9.04 16.26
CA LEU A 498 19.92 -9.35 15.32
C LEU A 498 21.08 -10.07 16.03
N SER A 499 20.76 -11.08 16.83
CA SER A 499 21.76 -11.91 17.51
C SER A 499 22.50 -12.82 16.51
N LEU A 500 23.71 -13.28 16.87
CA LEU A 500 24.43 -14.29 16.07
C LEU A 500 23.56 -15.51 15.79
N GLU A 501 22.88 -16.05 16.80
CA GLU A 501 21.99 -17.21 16.64
C GLU A 501 20.87 -16.96 15.61
N THR A 502 20.19 -15.80 15.71
CA THR A 502 19.12 -15.41 14.78
C THR A 502 19.65 -15.29 13.36
N LEU A 503 20.79 -14.61 13.20
CA LEU A 503 21.42 -14.42 11.90
C LEU A 503 21.90 -15.75 11.30
N SER A 504 22.43 -16.67 12.12
CA SER A 504 22.87 -17.99 11.68
C SER A 504 21.73 -18.88 11.20
N LYS A 505 20.66 -18.98 11.98
CA LYS A 505 19.45 -19.71 11.56
C LYS A 505 18.85 -19.12 10.29
N GLY A 506 18.79 -17.80 10.22
CA GLY A 506 18.29 -17.09 9.03
C GLY A 506 19.15 -17.35 7.79
N TRP A 507 20.47 -17.30 7.92
CA TRP A 507 21.41 -17.56 6.83
C TRP A 507 21.29 -18.98 6.30
N GLY A 508 21.17 -19.98 7.18
CA GLY A 508 20.96 -21.37 6.78
C GLY A 508 19.72 -21.54 5.88
N HIS A 509 18.61 -20.90 6.23
CA HIS A 509 17.42 -20.88 5.37
C HIS A 509 17.66 -20.15 4.04
N LEU A 510 18.36 -19.01 4.04
CA LEU A 510 18.67 -18.28 2.81
C LEU A 510 19.62 -19.05 1.87
N LYS A 511 20.52 -19.87 2.41
CA LYS A 511 21.38 -20.77 1.63
C LYS A 511 20.60 -21.94 1.04
N ALA A 512 19.69 -22.55 1.81
CA ALA A 512 18.78 -23.57 1.29
C ALA A 512 17.84 -23.01 0.21
N ALA A 513 17.37 -21.77 0.37
CA ALA A 513 16.61 -21.05 -0.63
C ALA A 513 17.41 -20.89 -1.94
N GLU A 514 18.69 -20.49 -1.85
CA GLU A 514 19.55 -20.26 -3.03
C GLU A 514 19.78 -21.57 -3.80
N GLU A 515 20.05 -22.66 -3.08
CA GLU A 515 20.23 -24.00 -3.65
C GLU A 515 18.96 -24.49 -4.38
N ALA A 516 17.77 -24.28 -3.80
CA ALA A 516 16.49 -24.72 -4.37
C ALA A 516 16.14 -24.07 -5.72
N VAL A 517 16.83 -22.99 -6.10
CA VAL A 517 16.60 -22.25 -7.35
C VAL A 517 17.87 -22.04 -8.17
N LYS A 518 18.96 -22.76 -7.88
CA LYS A 518 20.27 -22.55 -8.53
C LYS A 518 20.21 -22.61 -10.06
N ASP A 519 19.34 -23.46 -10.60
CA ASP A 519 19.16 -23.67 -12.04
C ASP A 519 18.17 -22.68 -12.68
N ASN A 520 17.59 -21.76 -11.91
CA ASN A 520 16.71 -20.70 -12.39
C ASN A 520 17.34 -19.31 -12.14
N PRO A 521 18.02 -18.70 -13.13
CA PRO A 521 18.76 -17.45 -12.95
C PRO A 521 17.93 -16.28 -12.41
N ALA A 522 16.63 -16.23 -12.74
CA ALA A 522 15.73 -15.17 -12.29
C ALA A 522 15.35 -15.33 -10.81
N LEU A 523 15.00 -16.55 -10.39
CA LEU A 523 14.70 -16.84 -8.99
C LEU A 523 15.96 -16.80 -8.12
N HIS A 524 17.07 -17.35 -8.61
CA HIS A 524 18.37 -17.30 -7.94
C HIS A 524 18.77 -15.87 -7.59
N PHE A 525 18.66 -14.94 -8.55
CA PHE A 525 18.96 -13.53 -8.29
C PHE A 525 18.04 -12.90 -7.24
N ARG A 526 16.74 -13.24 -7.22
CA ARG A 526 15.81 -12.75 -6.18
C ARG A 526 16.24 -13.23 -4.78
N VAL A 527 16.68 -14.48 -4.66
CA VAL A 527 17.20 -15.02 -3.40
C VAL A 527 18.52 -14.34 -3.00
N GLN A 528 19.43 -14.08 -3.93
CA GLN A 528 20.66 -13.32 -3.66
C GLN A 528 20.35 -11.91 -3.13
N VAL A 529 19.32 -11.24 -3.64
CA VAL A 529 18.85 -9.95 -3.08
C VAL A 529 18.33 -10.13 -1.65
N ALA A 530 17.61 -11.22 -1.36
CA ALA A 530 17.12 -11.55 -0.01
C ALA A 530 18.24 -11.90 0.98
N GLN A 531 19.46 -12.20 0.51
CA GLN A 531 20.65 -12.44 1.35
C GLN A 531 21.32 -11.15 1.83
N LEU A 532 21.18 -10.05 1.08
CA LEU A 532 21.82 -8.77 1.39
C LEU A 532 21.56 -8.25 2.83
N PRO A 533 20.35 -8.38 3.40
CA PRO A 533 20.10 -7.93 4.77
C PRO A 533 20.98 -8.60 5.82
N VAL A 534 21.21 -9.91 5.72
CA VAL A 534 22.06 -10.64 6.67
C VAL A 534 23.52 -10.26 6.46
N MET A 535 24.00 -10.24 5.21
CA MET A 535 25.36 -9.80 4.87
C MET A 535 25.65 -8.38 5.38
N TYR A 536 24.68 -7.48 5.25
CA TYR A 536 24.77 -6.11 5.73
C TYR A 536 25.04 -6.06 7.24
N VAL A 537 24.28 -6.81 8.05
CA VAL A 537 24.47 -6.82 9.51
C VAL A 537 25.82 -7.42 9.89
N PHE A 538 26.25 -8.50 9.22
CA PHE A 538 27.58 -9.07 9.44
C PHE A 538 28.70 -8.06 9.14
N MET A 539 28.64 -7.34 8.02
CA MET A 539 29.64 -6.31 7.71
C MET A 539 29.62 -5.15 8.71
N MET A 540 28.44 -4.72 9.16
CA MET A 540 28.31 -3.64 10.15
C MET A 540 28.81 -4.02 11.55
N ARG A 541 28.91 -5.33 11.86
CA ARG A 541 29.29 -5.87 13.18
C ARG A 541 30.36 -6.97 13.06
N TRP A 542 31.26 -6.83 12.10
CA TRP A 542 32.19 -7.90 11.70
C TRP A 542 32.99 -8.48 12.86
N ASP A 543 33.79 -7.65 13.54
CA ASP A 543 34.63 -8.10 14.65
C ASP A 543 33.81 -8.66 15.81
N GLU A 544 32.73 -7.98 16.19
CA GLU A 544 31.85 -8.40 17.30
C GLU A 544 31.24 -9.78 17.06
N LEU A 545 30.68 -10.02 15.86
CA LEU A 545 30.06 -11.30 15.53
C LEU A 545 31.09 -12.41 15.32
N ARG A 546 32.30 -12.07 14.85
CA ARG A 546 33.40 -13.04 14.67
C ARG A 546 33.96 -13.49 16.02
N GLU A 547 34.24 -12.55 16.92
CA GLU A 547 34.66 -12.84 18.30
C GLU A 547 33.59 -13.67 19.02
N LYS A 548 32.30 -13.34 18.84
CA LYS A 548 31.20 -14.12 19.42
C LYS A 548 31.11 -15.53 18.83
N ALA A 549 31.25 -15.69 17.52
CA ALA A 549 31.23 -17.00 16.88
C ALA A 549 32.36 -17.90 17.40
N GLN A 550 33.56 -17.35 17.54
CA GLN A 550 34.70 -18.05 18.15
C GLN A 550 34.41 -18.44 19.61
N ALA A 551 33.92 -17.50 20.42
CA ALA A 551 33.63 -17.73 21.83
C ALA A 551 32.53 -18.79 22.06
N THR A 552 31.57 -18.92 21.14
CA THR A 552 30.49 -19.92 21.21
C THR A 552 30.75 -21.16 20.37
N ASN A 553 31.92 -21.30 19.76
CA ASN A 553 32.26 -22.37 18.81
C ASN A 553 31.19 -22.55 17.70
N ALA A 554 30.69 -21.45 17.16
CA ALA A 554 29.72 -21.41 16.07
C ALA A 554 30.42 -21.16 14.73
N ASP A 555 29.85 -21.68 13.65
CA ASP A 555 30.40 -21.50 12.29
C ASP A 555 30.44 -20.03 11.86
N TRP A 556 31.53 -19.64 11.21
CA TRP A 556 31.60 -18.35 10.52
C TRP A 556 30.90 -18.45 9.16
N LEU A 557 29.92 -17.57 8.93
CA LEU A 557 28.97 -17.70 7.81
C LEU A 557 29.30 -16.86 6.58
N MET A 558 30.17 -15.88 6.75
CA MET A 558 30.57 -14.96 5.69
C MET A 558 31.89 -15.44 5.06
N ASN A 559 32.38 -14.73 4.05
CA ASN A 559 33.71 -14.97 3.51
C ASN A 559 34.80 -14.75 4.58
N ASP A 560 36.01 -15.25 4.32
CA ASP A 560 37.14 -15.16 5.25
C ASP A 560 37.50 -13.72 5.60
N THR A 561 37.29 -12.80 4.65
CA THR A 561 37.51 -11.36 4.83
C THR A 561 36.24 -10.54 4.62
N ILE A 562 36.17 -9.39 5.30
CA ILE A 562 35.09 -8.41 5.10
C ILE A 562 35.09 -7.85 3.68
N LYS A 563 36.27 -7.77 3.05
CA LYS A 563 36.43 -7.27 1.69
C LYS A 563 35.73 -8.16 0.66
N GLU A 564 35.92 -9.47 0.74
CA GLU A 564 35.24 -10.42 -0.16
C GLU A 564 33.71 -10.40 0.05
N THR A 565 33.27 -10.30 1.30
CA THR A 565 31.83 -10.18 1.62
C THR A 565 31.25 -8.89 1.03
N TYR A 566 32.00 -7.78 1.10
CA TYR A 566 31.63 -6.49 0.51
C TYR A 566 31.58 -6.54 -1.02
N GLU A 567 32.54 -7.20 -1.66
CA GLU A 567 32.57 -7.37 -3.12
C GLU A 567 31.36 -8.19 -3.60
N ARG A 568 31.04 -9.31 -2.93
CA ARG A 568 29.81 -10.08 -3.18
C ARG A 568 28.55 -9.25 -2.97
N PHE A 569 28.49 -8.47 -1.90
CA PHE A 569 27.36 -7.57 -1.64
C PHE A 569 27.19 -6.55 -2.78
N LEU A 570 28.28 -5.91 -3.20
CA LEU A 570 28.27 -4.91 -4.26
C LEU A 570 27.87 -5.48 -5.62
N GLU A 571 28.25 -6.71 -5.95
CA GLU A 571 27.86 -7.37 -7.19
C GLU A 571 26.33 -7.44 -7.31
N VAL A 572 25.68 -8.02 -6.30
CA VAL A 572 24.22 -8.16 -6.26
C VAL A 572 23.55 -6.79 -6.15
N ALA A 573 24.08 -5.88 -5.32
CA ALA A 573 23.53 -4.54 -5.14
C ALA A 573 23.57 -3.71 -6.43
N LYS A 574 24.67 -3.75 -7.18
CA LYS A 574 24.79 -3.09 -8.50
C LYS A 574 23.81 -3.71 -9.49
N ARG A 575 23.71 -5.04 -9.57
CA ARG A 575 22.76 -5.73 -10.45
C ARG A 575 21.29 -5.39 -10.12
N LYS A 576 20.98 -5.13 -8.84
CA LYS A 576 19.63 -4.71 -8.38
C LYS A 576 19.40 -3.20 -8.49
N ASN A 577 20.40 -2.43 -8.91
CA ASN A 577 20.38 -0.96 -8.93
C ASN A 577 20.10 -0.32 -7.55
N ILE A 578 20.76 -0.83 -6.51
CA ILE A 578 20.70 -0.23 -5.18
C ILE A 578 21.56 1.04 -5.17
N THR A 579 20.97 2.15 -4.75
CA THR A 579 21.61 3.47 -4.68
C THR A 579 21.57 4.09 -3.28
N TYR A 580 20.73 3.57 -2.38
CA TYR A 580 20.64 4.01 -0.99
C TYR A 580 20.60 2.82 -0.03
N LEU A 581 21.42 2.86 1.01
CA LEU A 581 21.34 1.92 2.15
C LEU A 581 20.57 2.50 3.34
N ARG A 582 20.23 3.79 3.30
CA ARG A 582 19.52 4.55 4.34
C ARG A 582 18.88 5.80 3.75
N GLU A 583 17.97 6.41 4.49
CA GLU A 583 17.32 7.64 4.08
C GLU A 583 18.33 8.80 3.97
N GLY A 584 18.20 9.58 2.90
CA GLY A 584 18.89 10.87 2.71
C GLY A 584 20.37 10.80 2.35
N ARG A 585 21.00 9.62 2.29
CA ARG A 585 22.43 9.48 1.89
C ARG A 585 22.60 8.43 0.80
N THR A 586 23.06 8.86 -0.38
CA THR A 586 23.39 8.00 -1.52
C THR A 586 24.65 7.17 -1.29
N GLY A 587 24.72 6.04 -1.98
CA GLY A 587 25.91 5.18 -2.05
C GLY A 587 26.08 4.21 -0.87
N PHE A 588 27.26 3.59 -0.83
CA PHE A 588 27.60 2.49 0.08
C PHE A 588 28.54 2.93 1.21
N GLY A 589 28.71 4.24 1.42
CA GLY A 589 29.71 4.79 2.35
C GLY A 589 29.63 4.25 3.79
N VAL A 590 28.44 3.86 4.27
CA VAL A 590 28.29 3.21 5.58
C VAL A 590 29.01 1.85 5.67
N LEU A 591 29.04 1.08 4.59
CA LEU A 591 29.79 -0.17 4.51
C LEU A 591 31.28 0.10 4.33
N GLU A 592 31.66 1.08 3.51
CA GLU A 592 33.06 1.50 3.37
C GLU A 592 33.66 1.98 4.70
N GLU A 593 32.88 2.67 5.53
CA GLU A 593 33.26 3.01 6.91
C GLU A 593 33.43 1.75 7.78
N ALA A 594 32.57 0.73 7.63
CA ALA A 594 32.70 -0.52 8.37
C ALA A 594 33.98 -1.30 7.98
N LEU A 595 34.33 -1.35 6.69
CA LEU A 595 35.58 -1.94 6.20
C LEU A 595 36.81 -1.29 6.86
N LYS A 596 36.81 0.04 7.01
CA LYS A 596 37.93 0.77 7.62
C LYS A 596 38.08 0.54 9.13
N ARG A 597 36.99 0.16 9.82
CA ARG A 597 36.97 -0.05 11.29
C ARG A 597 37.37 -1.45 11.71
N THR A 598 37.29 -2.41 10.79
CA THR A 598 37.56 -3.83 11.05
C THR A 598 39.03 -4.01 11.45
N LYS A 599 39.29 -4.71 12.57
CA LYS A 599 40.66 -5.04 13.00
C LYS A 599 41.35 -5.87 11.91
N LYS A 600 42.59 -5.52 11.58
CA LYS A 600 43.39 -6.24 10.57
C LYS A 600 43.67 -7.67 10.99
#